data_AF-A0A2T1F547-F1
#
_entry.id   AF-A0A2T1F547-F1
#
_cell.length_a   1.000
_cell.length_b   1.000
_cell.length_c   1.000
_cell.angle_alpha   90.00
_cell.angle_beta   90.00
_cell.angle_gamma   90.00
#
_symmetry.space_group_name_H-M   'P 1'
#
loop_
_entity.id
_entity.type
_entity.pdbx_description
1 polymer ?
#
loop_
_entity_poly.entity_id
_entity_poly.type
_entity_poly.pdbx_seq_one_letter_code
_entity_poly.pdbx_strand_id
1 'polypeptide(L)' 'METPVNLIPFALGELFAQVNHNGYITLADRYGLLAAIFDETLTDEEKCSINRLLHSVRRGKIKLVNELSTIR' A
#
# COMPACT_ATOMS: atom_id res chain seq x y z
N MET A 1 2.29 -4.96 25.60
CA MET A 1 3.14 -5.52 24.54
C MET A 1 2.41 -5.30 23.25
N GLU A 2 2.87 -4.37 22.41
CA GLU A 2 2.29 -4.18 21.09
C GLU A 2 2.73 -5.34 20.21
N THR A 3 1.79 -6.02 19.57
CA THR A 3 2.07 -7.11 18.64
C THR A 3 2.77 -6.51 17.41
N PRO A 4 3.92 -7.06 16.96
CA PRO A 4 4.58 -6.55 15.76
C PRO A 4 3.65 -6.71 14.56
N VAL A 5 3.43 -5.62 13.83
CA VAL A 5 2.67 -5.64 12.57
C VAL A 5 3.57 -6.24 11.51
N ASN A 6 3.33 -7.51 11.19
CA ASN A 6 4.04 -8.19 10.11
C ASN A 6 3.26 -8.02 8.80
N LEU A 7 3.98 -7.68 7.73
CA LEU A 7 3.40 -7.64 6.40
C LEU A 7 3.01 -9.06 5.95
N ILE A 8 1.87 -9.16 5.25
CA ILE A 8 1.48 -10.39 4.58
C ILE A 8 2.45 -10.61 3.41
N PRO A 9 2.94 -11.83 3.16
CA PRO A 9 3.81 -12.12 2.03
C PRO A 9 3.18 -11.64 0.72
N PHE A 10 3.98 -11.00 -0.14
CA PHE A 10 3.59 -10.47 -1.46
C PHE A 10 2.54 -9.34 -1.43
N ALA A 11 2.09 -8.87 -0.26
CA ALA A 11 1.00 -7.89 -0.15
C ALA A 11 1.29 -6.56 -0.84
N LEU A 12 2.55 -6.10 -0.85
CA LEU A 12 2.92 -4.86 -1.55
C LEU A 12 2.80 -4.99 -3.07
N GLY A 13 3.16 -6.15 -3.63
CA GLY A 13 3.01 -6.44 -5.05
C GLY A 13 1.55 -6.53 -5.47
N GLU A 14 0.74 -7.24 -4.67
CA GLU A 14 -0.70 -7.33 -4.89
C GLU A 14 -1.39 -5.97 -4.79
N LEU A 15 -1.07 -5.21 -3.74
CA LEU A 15 -1.57 -3.84 -3.57
C LEU A 15 -1.17 -2.96 -4.75
N PHE A 16 0.09 -3.05 -5.20
CA PHE A 16 0.56 -2.29 -6.36
C PHE A 16 -0.27 -2.62 -7.61
N ALA A 17 -0.51 -3.90 -7.90
CA ALA A 17 -1.32 -4.32 -9.04
C ALA A 17 -2.77 -3.85 -8.91
N GLN A 18 -3.38 -4.03 -7.75
CA GLN A 18 -4.76 -3.63 -7.45
C GLN A 18 -4.95 -2.12 -7.62
N VAL A 19 -4.07 -1.31 -7.02
CA VAL A 19 -4.18 0.16 -7.06
C VAL A 19 -4.00 0.71 -8.47
N ASN A 20 -3.09 0.12 -9.27
CA ASN A 20 -2.95 0.51 -10.67
C ASN A 20 -4.14 0.07 -11.53
N HIS A 21 -4.83 -1.01 -11.16
CA HIS A 21 -6.04 -1.47 -11.84
C HIS A 21 -7.27 -0.62 -11.51
N ASN A 22 -7.51 -0.32 -10.22
CA ASN A 22 -8.71 0.37 -9.77
C ASN A 22 -8.57 1.92 -9.76
N GLY A 23 -7.34 2.44 -9.77
CA GLY A 23 -7.03 3.87 -9.74
C GLY A 23 -7.20 4.54 -8.37
N TYR A 24 -7.33 3.78 -7.27
CA TYR A 24 -7.46 4.33 -5.92
C TYR A 24 -6.84 3.47 -4.83
N ILE A 25 -6.47 4.13 -3.72
CA ILE A 25 -6.00 3.51 -2.48
C ILE A 25 -7.10 3.68 -1.43
N THR A 26 -7.53 2.58 -0.82
CA THR A 26 -8.54 2.55 0.25
C THR A 26 -7.98 2.98 1.60
N LEU A 27 -8.85 3.14 2.60
CA LEU A 27 -8.39 3.42 3.95
C LEU A 27 -7.56 2.27 4.54
N ALA A 28 -7.93 1.02 4.25
CA ALA A 28 -7.21 -0.16 4.70
C ALA A 28 -5.79 -0.21 4.10
N ASP A 29 -5.68 0.04 2.79
CA ASP A 29 -4.41 0.06 2.08
C ASP A 29 -3.46 1.13 2.65
N ARG A 30 -3.99 2.30 3.02
CA ARG A 30 -3.19 3.37 3.64
C ARG A 30 -2.58 2.95 4.97
N TYR A 31 -3.34 2.25 5.82
CA TYR A 31 -2.80 1.74 7.07
C TYR A 31 -1.80 0.60 6.84
N GLY A 32 -2.04 -0.27 5.84
CA GLY A 32 -1.07 -1.26 5.41
C GLY A 32 0.25 -0.64 4.91
N LEU A 33 0.16 0.40 4.08
CA LEU A 33 1.32 1.15 3.60
C LEU A 33 2.05 1.88 4.75
N LEU A 34 1.30 2.42 5.71
CA LEU A 34 1.89 3.07 6.89
C LEU A 34 2.70 2.06 7.71
N ALA A 35 2.19 0.85 7.92
CA ALA A 35 2.95 -0.22 8.57
C ALA A 35 4.18 -0.61 7.74
N ALA A 36 4.02 -0.75 6.42
CA ALA A 36 5.12 -1.15 5.53
C ALA A 36 6.26 -0.13 5.49
N ILE A 37 5.99 1.17 5.55
CA ILE A 37 7.03 2.22 5.50
C ILE A 37 8.00 2.13 6.68
N PHE A 38 7.57 1.59 7.82
CA PHE A 38 8.44 1.40 9.00
C PHE A 38 9.09 0.01 9.05
N ASP A 39 8.84 -0.85 8.07
CA ASP A 39 9.44 -2.17 8.01
C ASP A 39 10.85 -2.10 7.38
N GLU A 40 11.87 -2.34 8.22
CA GLU A 40 13.28 -2.31 7.81
C GLU A 40 13.67 -3.52 6.94
N THR A 41 12.83 -4.56 6.88
CA THR A 41 13.09 -5.79 6.13
C THR A 41 12.71 -5.70 4.66
N LEU A 42 12.09 -4.59 4.23
CA LEU A 42 11.68 -4.38 2.84
C LEU A 42 12.86 -4.41 1.88
N THR A 43 12.66 -5.15 0.80
CA THR A 43 13.55 -5.17 -0.37
C THR A 43 13.55 -3.82 -1.10
N ASP A 44 14.57 -3.58 -1.91
CA ASP A 44 14.64 -2.35 -2.72
C ASP A 44 13.49 -2.26 -3.73
N GLU A 45 13.03 -3.40 -4.25
CA GLU A 45 11.89 -3.48 -5.17
C GLU A 45 10.58 -3.06 -4.49
N GLU A 46 10.34 -3.52 -3.26
CA GLU A 46 9.19 -3.14 -2.46
C GLU A 46 9.20 -1.66 -2.10
N LYS A 47 10.36 -1.13 -1.68
CA LYS A 47 10.56 0.31 -1.44
C LYS A 47 10.30 1.12 -2.70
N CYS A 48 10.77 0.67 -3.85
CA CYS A 48 10.50 1.32 -5.14
C CYS A 48 9.01 1.31 -5.48
N SER A 49 8.31 0.20 -5.20
CA SER A 49 6.87 0.07 -5.44
C SER A 49 6.06 1.05 -4.60
N ILE A 50 6.38 1.16 -3.30
CA ILE A 50 5.77 2.16 -2.39
C ILE A 50 6.02 3.58 -2.93
N ASN A 51 7.26 3.92 -3.28
CA ASN A 51 7.61 5.24 -3.80
C ASN A 51 6.84 5.58 -5.10
N ARG A 52 6.63 4.61 -5.99
CA ARG A 52 5.85 4.78 -7.22
C ARG A 52 4.36 5.03 -6.93
N LEU A 53 3.79 4.36 -5.93
CA LEU A 53 2.41 4.61 -5.48
C LEU A 53 2.28 6.02 -4.91
N LEU A 54 3.16 6.41 -3.98
CA LEU A 54 3.17 7.75 -3.39
C LEU A 54 3.33 8.85 -4.44
N HIS A 55 4.23 8.63 -5.41
CA HIS A 55 4.42 9.55 -6.53
C HIS A 55 3.14 9.68 -7.37
N SER A 56 2.48 8.57 -7.67
CA SER A 56 1.25 8.56 -8.47
C SER A 56 0.07 9.23 -7.76
N VAL A 57 -0.03 9.06 -6.44
CA VAL A 57 -0.99 9.80 -5.59
C VAL A 57 -0.68 11.29 -5.63
N ARG A 58 0.59 11.69 -5.41
CA ARG A 58 1.01 13.10 -5.46
C ARG A 58 0.71 13.75 -6.82
N ARG A 59 0.80 13.00 -7.92
CA ARG A 59 0.47 13.47 -9.28
C ARG A 59 -1.03 13.47 -9.59
N GLY A 60 -1.88 13.02 -8.67
CA GLY A 60 -3.33 12.92 -8.87
C GLY A 60 -3.75 11.78 -9.81
N LYS A 61 -2.83 10.86 -10.16
CA LYS A 61 -3.13 9.69 -11.00
C LYS A 61 -3.90 8.62 -10.24
N ILE A 62 -3.62 8.50 -8.94
CA ILE A 62 -4.26 7.56 -8.02
C ILE A 62 -4.99 8.38 -6.95
N LYS A 63 -6.27 8.07 -6.71
CA LYS A 63 -7.10 8.76 -5.72
C LYS A 63 -6.98 8.09 -4.35
N LEU A 64 -7.13 8.86 -3.28
CA LEU A 64 -7.33 8.30 -1.95
C LEU A 64 -8.83 8.28 -1.67
N VAL A 65 -9.37 7.13 -1.28
CA VAL A 65 -10.80 6.98 -0.93
C VAL A 65 -10.95 6.51 0.50
N ASN A 66 -12.05 6.90 1.14
CA ASN A 66 -12.39 6.46 2.49
C ASN A 66 -13.23 5.17 2.49
N GLU A 67 -13.27 4.47 1.36
CA GLU A 67 -13.92 3.17 1.26
C GLU A 67 -13.14 2.15 2.11
N LEU A 68 -13.87 1.28 2.78
CA LEU A 68 -13.30 0.09 3.41
C LEU A 68 -13.08 -0.95 2.29
N SER A 69 -11.99 -1.71 2.35
CA SER A 69 -11.83 -2.89 1.49
C SER A 69 -12.97 -3.87 1.79
N THR A 70 -14.02 -3.85 0.98
CA THR A 70 -15.13 -4.78 1.08
C THR A 70 -14.79 -6.04 0.30
N ILE A 71 -14.85 -7.19 0.95
CA ILE A 71 -14.90 -8.48 0.26
C ILE A 71 -16.19 -8.47 -0.58
N ARG A 72 -16.07 -8.57 -1.90
CA ARG A 72 -17.20 -8.76 -2.81
C ARG A 72 -17.30 -10.22 -3.21
#